data_AF-A0A7X6TEN5-F1
#
_entry.id   AF-A0A7X6TEN5-F1
#
_cell.length_a   1.000
_cell.length_b   1.000
_cell.length_c   1.000
_cell.angle_alpha   90.00
_cell.angle_beta   90.00
_cell.angle_gamma   90.00
#
_symmetry.space_group_name_H-M   'P 1'
#
loop_
_entity.id
_entity.type
_entity.pdbx_description
1 polymer ?
#
loop_
_entity_poly.entity_id
_entity_poly.type
_entity_poly.pdbx_seq_one_letter_code
_entity_poly.pdbx_strand_id
1 'polypeptide(L)'
;MKPGTLLWTVVLCLSVFLNMQAQDQNLQLHYTFNTTTNQVPDLSGNNYHAQLMNQAAVRSLGAVQVLDLGDQNGYLDMGTAVGTLIAGLEDFSITTAIYIDESSNITGNGNFVWAFSTSPACGQYTG
;
A
#
# COMPACT_ATOMS: atom_id res chain seq x y z
N MET A 1 -33.24 -33.93 13.06
CA MET A 1 -31.89 -33.59 13.58
C MET A 1 -31.91 -33.74 15.09
N LYS A 2 -30.91 -34.37 15.70
CA LYS A 2 -30.83 -34.45 17.18
C LYS A 2 -30.47 -33.06 17.72
N PRO A 3 -31.14 -32.57 18.78
CA PRO A 3 -30.97 -31.19 19.27
C PRO A 3 -29.52 -30.84 19.64
N GLY A 4 -28.70 -31.83 20.04
CA GLY A 4 -27.27 -31.62 20.31
C GLY A 4 -26.44 -31.30 19.07
N THR A 5 -26.78 -31.82 17.89
CA THR A 5 -25.97 -31.66 16.67
C THR A 5 -26.04 -30.23 16.12
N LEU A 6 -27.16 -29.53 16.30
CA LEU A 6 -27.34 -28.16 15.84
C LEU A 6 -26.50 -27.16 16.66
N LEU A 7 -26.40 -27.37 17.98
CA LEU A 7 -25.62 -26.51 18.88
C LEU A 7 -24.13 -26.57 18.57
N TRP A 8 -23.59 -27.77 18.30
CA TRP A 8 -22.18 -27.95 17.93
C TRP A 8 -21.84 -27.35 16.56
N THR A 9 -22.74 -27.44 15.58
CA THR A 9 -22.53 -26.82 14.26
C THR A 9 -22.54 -25.30 14.34
N VAL A 10 -23.44 -24.70 15.14
CA VAL A 10 -23.49 -23.25 15.33
C VAL A 10 -22.22 -22.73 16.03
N VAL A 11 -21.73 -23.43 17.06
CA VAL A 11 -20.48 -23.07 17.76
C VAL A 11 -19.25 -23.19 16.86
N LEU A 12 -19.18 -24.22 16.01
CA LEU A 12 -18.09 -24.40 15.04
C LEU A 12 -18.11 -23.34 13.93
N CYS A 13 -19.29 -22.94 13.45
CA CYS A 13 -19.39 -21.84 12.49
C CYS A 13 -18.96 -20.52 13.14
N LEU A 14 -19.40 -20.23 14.37
CA LEU A 14 -19.06 -18.98 15.08
C LEU A 14 -17.54 -18.84 15.35
N SER A 15 -16.84 -19.95 15.61
CA SER A 15 -15.38 -19.92 15.82
C SER A 15 -14.60 -19.71 14.53
N VAL A 16 -15.10 -20.18 13.38
CA VAL A 16 -14.47 -19.92 12.07
C VAL A 16 -14.61 -18.44 11.68
N PHE A 17 -15.72 -17.78 12.03
CA PHE A 17 -15.91 -16.35 11.79
C PHE A 17 -15.01 -15.45 12.67
N LEU A 18 -14.61 -15.89 13.87
CA LEU A 18 -13.74 -15.11 14.76
C LEU A 18 -12.25 -15.13 14.36
N ASN A 19 -11.84 -16.05 13.49
CA ASN A 19 -10.45 -16.14 13.01
C ASN A 19 -10.18 -15.28 11.77
N MET A 20 -11.19 -14.57 11.25
CA MET A 20 -11.00 -13.62 10.16
C MET A 20 -10.82 -12.22 10.75
N GLN A 21 -9.63 -11.68 10.52
CA GLN A 21 -9.21 -10.28 10.74
C GLN A 21 -8.71 -9.94 12.14
N ALA A 22 -7.56 -10.50 12.50
CA ALA A 22 -6.57 -9.71 13.24
C ALA A 22 -5.93 -8.73 12.26
N GLN A 23 -6.68 -7.71 11.83
CA GLN A 23 -6.08 -6.54 11.22
C GLN A 23 -5.35 -5.80 12.33
N ASP A 24 -4.08 -5.46 12.14
CA ASP A 24 -3.34 -4.66 13.12
C ASP A 24 -4.15 -3.38 13.39
N GLN A 25 -4.55 -3.17 14.64
CA GLN A 25 -5.39 -2.04 15.04
C GLN A 25 -4.72 -0.69 14.75
N ASN A 26 -3.41 -0.69 14.52
CA ASN A 26 -2.63 0.50 14.21
C ASN A 26 -2.31 0.67 12.72
N LEU A 27 -2.76 -0.23 11.84
CA LEU A 27 -2.52 -0.10 10.40
C LEU A 27 -3.31 1.08 9.83
N GLN A 28 -2.60 2.13 9.44
CA GLN A 28 -3.21 3.37 8.97
C GLN A 28 -3.46 3.39 7.45
N LEU A 29 -2.63 2.69 6.67
CA LEU A 29 -2.68 2.69 5.21
C LEU A 29 -2.04 1.43 4.66
N HIS A 30 -2.66 0.79 3.67
CA HIS A 30 -2.08 -0.40 3.05
C HIS A 30 -2.51 -0.55 1.59
N TYR A 31 -1.58 -0.27 0.67
CA TYR A 31 -1.80 -0.54 -0.74
C TYR A 31 -1.31 -1.93 -1.12
N THR A 32 -2.11 -2.62 -1.94
CA THR A 32 -1.66 -3.78 -2.68
C THR A 32 -1.85 -3.53 -4.17
N PHE A 33 -0.91 -3.98 -4.98
CA PHE A 33 -0.95 -3.79 -6.43
C PHE A 33 -1.70 -4.93 -7.14
N ASN A 34 -2.79 -5.41 -6.54
CA ASN A 34 -3.67 -6.40 -7.16
C ASN A 34 -4.95 -5.72 -7.68
N THR A 35 -4.81 -4.94 -8.74
CA THR A 35 -5.90 -4.21 -9.40
C THR A 35 -5.73 -4.26 -10.91
N THR A 36 -6.83 -4.28 -11.63
CA THR A 36 -6.88 -4.16 -13.10
C THR A 36 -7.34 -2.78 -13.56
N THR A 37 -7.54 -1.86 -12.62
CA THR A 37 -7.99 -0.49 -12.87
C THR A 37 -6.91 0.50 -12.48
N ASN A 38 -7.10 1.78 -12.83
CA ASN A 38 -6.20 2.84 -12.42
C ASN A 38 -6.35 3.24 -10.94
N GLN A 39 -7.28 2.61 -10.20
CA GLN A 39 -7.43 2.82 -8.77
C GLN A 39 -6.74 1.67 -8.01
N VAL A 40 -5.85 2.02 -7.08
CA VAL A 40 -5.19 1.09 -6.16
C VAL A 40 -5.92 1.10 -4.82
N PRO A 41 -6.49 -0.02 -4.38
CA PRO A 41 -7.29 -0.05 -3.16
C PRO A 41 -6.40 0.02 -1.91
N ASP A 42 -6.82 0.84 -0.94
CA ASP A 42 -6.39 0.75 0.44
C ASP A 42 -7.12 -0.38 1.17
N LEU A 43 -6.34 -1.31 1.72
CA LEU A 43 -6.81 -2.47 2.48
C LEU A 43 -6.69 -2.29 4.00
N SER A 44 -6.35 -1.09 4.48
CA SER A 44 -6.40 -0.75 5.91
C SER A 44 -7.82 -0.53 6.42
N GLY A 45 -8.83 -0.47 5.54
CA GLY A 45 -10.21 -0.16 5.93
C GLY A 45 -10.49 1.33 6.17
N ASN A 46 -9.49 2.20 5.99
CA ASN A 46 -9.64 3.65 6.12
C ASN A 46 -10.09 4.35 4.82
N ASN A 47 -10.26 3.59 3.73
CA ASN A 47 -10.79 4.02 2.44
C ASN A 47 -9.93 5.08 1.71
N TYR A 48 -8.62 5.06 1.92
CA TYR A 48 -7.67 5.93 1.20
C TYR A 48 -7.28 5.34 -0.16
N HIS A 49 -8.23 5.10 -1.06
CA HIS A 49 -7.90 4.58 -2.39
C HIS A 49 -7.02 5.57 -3.17
N ALA A 50 -5.97 5.06 -3.81
CA ALA A 50 -5.03 5.85 -4.60
C ALA A 50 -5.29 5.73 -6.10
N GLN A 51 -4.72 6.64 -6.88
CA GLN A 51 -4.85 6.67 -8.34
C GLN A 51 -3.49 6.61 -9.02
N LEU A 52 -3.37 5.75 -10.03
CA LEU A 52 -2.21 5.69 -10.91
C LEU A 52 -2.25 6.90 -11.86
N MET A 53 -1.16 7.66 -11.88
CA MET A 53 -1.04 8.88 -12.67
C MET A 53 0.05 8.75 -13.74
N ASN A 54 -0.15 9.45 -14.85
CA ASN A 54 0.72 9.41 -16.03
C ASN A 54 0.90 7.97 -16.54
N GLN A 55 2.14 7.49 -16.68
CA GLN A 55 2.44 6.11 -17.11
C GLN A 55 2.58 5.11 -15.95
N ALA A 56 2.26 5.51 -14.71
CA ALA A 56 2.25 4.56 -13.61
C ALA A 56 1.23 3.44 -13.89
N ALA A 57 1.66 2.20 -13.70
CA ALA A 57 0.85 1.02 -13.98
C ALA A 57 1.15 -0.09 -12.97
N VAL A 58 0.18 -0.94 -12.72
CA VAL A 58 0.42 -2.22 -12.04
C VAL A 58 0.92 -3.23 -13.08
N ARG A 59 2.08 -3.85 -12.84
CA ARG A 59 2.68 -4.85 -13.74
C ARG A 59 3.10 -6.11 -13.00
N SER A 60 3.20 -7.20 -13.74
CA SER A 60 3.75 -8.46 -13.23
C SER A 60 5.27 -8.44 -13.32
N LEU A 61 5.93 -8.66 -12.19
CA LEU A 61 7.35 -8.99 -12.09
C LEU A 61 7.46 -10.44 -11.60
N GLY A 62 7.63 -11.37 -12.53
CA GLY A 62 7.51 -12.80 -12.24
C GLY A 62 6.11 -13.14 -11.72
N ALA A 63 6.03 -13.65 -10.49
CA ALA A 63 4.76 -14.02 -9.83
C ALA A 63 4.16 -12.90 -8.96
N VAL A 64 4.82 -11.74 -8.87
CA VAL A 64 4.42 -10.63 -7.99
C VAL A 64 3.86 -9.48 -8.83
N GLN A 65 2.80 -8.83 -8.35
CA GLN A 65 2.31 -7.59 -8.93
C GLN A 65 2.99 -6.39 -8.24
N VAL A 66 3.53 -5.48 -9.03
CA VAL A 66 4.27 -4.31 -8.56
C VAL A 66 3.71 -3.03 -9.16
N LEU A 67 3.90 -1.91 -8.47
CA LEU A 67 3.77 -0.58 -9.05
C LEU A 67 5.01 -0.29 -9.91
N ASP A 68 4.80 -0.11 -11.20
CA ASP A 68 5.79 0.42 -12.15
C ASP A 68 5.48 1.90 -12.39
N LEU A 69 6.48 2.77 -12.21
CA LEU A 69 6.34 4.22 -12.41
C LEU A 69 6.56 4.64 -13.88
N GLY A 70 7.10 3.76 -14.71
CA GLY A 70 7.40 4.03 -16.12
C GLY A 70 8.40 5.18 -16.34
N ASP A 71 8.54 5.60 -17.59
CA ASP A 71 9.58 6.55 -18.02
C ASP A 71 9.10 8.01 -18.15
N GLN A 72 7.83 8.29 -17.83
CA GLN A 72 7.20 9.61 -17.99
C GLN A 72 6.61 10.13 -16.69
N ASN A 73 7.44 10.21 -15.65
CA ASN A 73 7.08 10.79 -14.36
C ASN A 73 5.79 10.18 -13.78
N GLY A 74 5.65 8.85 -13.82
CA GLY A 74 4.54 8.18 -13.18
C GLY A 74 4.64 8.24 -11.66
N TYR A 75 3.48 8.37 -11.02
CA TYR A 75 3.37 8.36 -9.56
C TYR A 75 2.03 7.76 -9.16
N LEU A 76 1.96 7.31 -7.91
CA LEU A 76 0.73 6.93 -7.27
C LEU A 76 0.21 8.13 -6.47
N ASP A 77 -0.89 8.72 -6.92
CA ASP A 77 -1.57 9.78 -6.18
C ASP A 77 -2.36 9.19 -5.01
N MET A 78 -1.88 9.41 -3.80
CA MET A 78 -2.53 8.97 -2.56
C MET A 78 -3.58 9.98 -2.04
N GLY A 79 -3.66 11.16 -2.66
CA GLY A 79 -4.58 12.22 -2.29
C GLY A 79 -4.20 12.99 -1.02
N THR A 80 -4.82 14.16 -0.86
CA THR A 80 -4.57 15.06 0.29
C THR A 80 -4.90 14.44 1.63
N ALA A 81 -5.91 13.57 1.69
CA ALA A 81 -6.36 12.96 2.94
C ALA A 81 -5.30 12.03 3.56
N VAL A 82 -4.50 11.36 2.74
CA VAL A 82 -3.33 10.59 3.20
C VAL A 82 -2.23 11.52 3.71
N GLY A 83 -2.01 12.66 3.07
CA GLY A 83 -1.11 13.69 3.58
C GLY A 83 -1.52 14.19 4.97
N THR A 84 -2.82 14.47 5.17
CA THR A 84 -3.38 14.85 6.48
C THR A 84 -3.23 13.73 7.52
N LEU A 85 -3.47 12.48 7.12
CA LEU A 85 -3.24 11.31 7.97
C LEU A 85 -1.78 11.28 8.46
N ILE A 86 -0.82 11.29 7.54
CA ILE A 86 0.62 11.19 7.87
C ILE A 86 1.06 12.36 8.76
N ALA A 87 0.59 13.58 8.49
CA ALA A 87 0.92 14.76 9.29
C ALA A 87 0.36 14.70 10.73
N GLY A 88 -0.66 13.88 10.98
CA GLY A 88 -1.24 13.65 12.30
C GLY A 88 -0.63 12.48 13.08
N LEU A 89 0.30 11.72 12.48
CA LEU A 89 0.98 10.62 13.15
C LEU A 89 2.16 11.15 13.98
N GLU A 90 2.24 10.76 15.25
CA GLU A 90 3.39 11.06 16.11
C GLU A 90 4.52 10.05 15.86
N ASP A 91 4.27 8.79 16.23
CA ASP A 91 5.18 7.67 15.99
C ASP A 91 4.56 6.72 14.95
N PHE A 92 5.26 6.50 13.85
CA PHE A 92 4.81 5.58 12.81
C PHE A 92 5.95 4.80 12.16
N SER A 93 5.60 3.73 11.48
CA SER A 93 6.51 2.93 10.67
C SER A 93 5.93 2.76 9.28
N ILE A 94 6.80 2.73 8.28
CA ILE A 94 6.43 2.42 6.90
C ILE A 94 7.24 1.22 6.46
N THR A 95 6.57 0.30 5.79
CA THR A 95 7.20 -0.86 5.15
C THR A 95 6.87 -0.83 3.67
N THR A 96 7.89 -1.04 2.84
CA THR A 96 7.76 -1.11 1.38
C THR A 96 8.81 -2.06 0.83
N ALA A 97 8.44 -2.82 -0.19
CA ALA A 97 9.37 -3.63 -0.96
C ALA A 97 9.68 -2.89 -2.27
N ILE A 98 10.96 -2.64 -2.52
CA ILE A 98 11.40 -1.90 -3.70
C ILE A 98 12.29 -2.81 -4.55
N TYR A 99 11.99 -2.86 -5.84
CA TYR A 99 12.84 -3.47 -6.85
C TYR A 99 13.47 -2.37 -7.69
N ILE A 100 14.78 -2.44 -7.87
CA ILE A 100 15.55 -1.58 -8.75
C ILE A 100 16.24 -2.50 -9.74
N ASP A 101 16.01 -2.26 -11.04
CA ASP A 101 16.67 -3.03 -12.08
C ASP A 101 18.20 -2.80 -12.04
N GLU A 102 19.00 -3.84 -12.27
CA GLU A 102 20.47 -3.74 -12.24
C GLU A 102 21.01 -2.73 -13.26
N SER A 103 20.26 -2.45 -14.33
CA SER A 103 20.62 -1.43 -15.32
C SER A 103 20.31 0.01 -14.88
N SER A 104 19.57 0.20 -13.79
CA SER A 104 19.17 1.52 -13.29
C SER A 104 20.35 2.25 -12.66
N ASN A 105 20.58 3.50 -13.09
CA ASN A 105 21.59 4.35 -12.47
C ASN A 105 21.03 4.96 -11.19
N ILE A 106 21.50 4.48 -10.04
CA ILE A 106 21.14 4.99 -8.70
C ILE A 106 22.26 5.79 -8.02
N THR A 107 23.39 6.01 -8.69
CA THR A 107 24.54 6.72 -8.09
C THR A 107 24.55 8.22 -8.38
N GLY A 108 23.67 8.69 -9.26
CA GLY A 108 23.47 10.11 -9.56
C GLY A 108 22.88 10.92 -8.40
N ASN A 109 23.14 12.22 -8.42
CA ASN A 109 22.60 13.17 -7.46
C ASN A 109 21.06 13.19 -7.55
N GLY A 110 20.38 13.06 -6.41
CA GLY A 110 18.91 13.06 -6.34
C GLY A 110 18.26 11.68 -6.50
N ASN A 111 19.05 10.61 -6.67
CA ASN A 111 18.54 9.24 -6.72
C ASN A 111 18.26 8.70 -5.31
N PHE A 112 17.16 9.14 -4.72
CA PHE A 112 16.68 8.61 -3.45
C PHE A 112 15.73 7.44 -3.71
N VAL A 113 16.00 6.31 -3.07
CA VAL A 113 15.07 5.16 -3.06
C VAL A 113 13.79 5.52 -2.28
N TRP A 114 13.91 6.44 -1.32
CA TRP A 114 12.82 6.93 -0.49
C TRP A 114 13.16 8.31 0.09
N ALA A 115 12.18 9.23 0.13
CA ALA A 115 12.32 10.53 0.79
C ALA A 115 10.96 11.05 1.28
N PHE A 116 10.97 11.82 2.38
CA PHE A 116 9.85 12.68 2.79
C PHE A 116 10.28 14.13 2.66
N SER A 117 9.42 14.95 2.10
CA SER A 117 9.68 16.37 1.94
C SER A 117 8.37 17.13 1.94
N THR A 118 8.38 18.33 2.52
CA THR A 118 7.30 19.32 2.35
C THR A 118 7.59 20.26 1.18
N SER A 119 8.75 20.10 0.53
CA SER A 119 9.13 20.80 -0.69
C SER A 119 8.56 20.10 -1.93
N PRO A 120 8.14 20.85 -2.96
CA PRO A 120 7.70 20.29 -4.23
C PRO A 120 8.79 19.52 -5.01
N ALA A 121 10.06 19.65 -4.59
CA ALA A 121 11.16 18.85 -5.10
C ALA A 121 12.17 18.54 -3.99
N CYS A 122 12.60 17.28 -3.92
CA CYS A 122 13.70 16.85 -3.05
C CYS A 122 15.00 16.88 -3.86
N GLY A 123 15.83 17.89 -3.61
CA GLY A 123 17.18 17.98 -4.16
C GLY A 123 18.18 17.22 -3.29
N GLN A 124 19.38 16.94 -3.80
CA GLN A 124 20.45 16.26 -3.06
C GLN A 124 20.77 16.88 -1.68
N TYR A 125 20.52 18.19 -1.53
CA TYR A 125 20.82 18.96 -0.32
C TYR A 125 19.61 19.73 0.22
N THR A 126 18.42 19.54 -0.35
CA THR A 126 17.21 20.31 0.02
C THR A 126 16.01 19.37 0.05
N GLY A 127 15.55 19.06 1.25
CA GLY A 127 14.28 18.39 1.53
C GLY A 127 13.35 19.32 2.29
#